data_AF-A0AAU6WM55-F1
#
_entry.id   AF-A0AAU6WM55-F1
#
_cell.length_a   1.000
_cell.length_b   1.000
_cell.length_c   1.000
_cell.angle_alpha   90.00
_cell.angle_beta   90.00
_cell.angle_gamma   90.00
#
_symmetry.space_group_name_H-M   'P 1'
#
loop_
_entity.id
_entity.type
_entity.pdbx_description
1 polymer ?
#
loop_
_entity_poly.entity_id
_entity_poly.type
_entity_poly.pdbx_seq_one_letter_code
_entity_poly.pdbx_strand_id
1 'polypeptide(L)'
;MKPVFKPVIFERKEKDIPNLLVFYYGYKKDSAIAEILYEWDVHNFDKGENVKKAIAFNKAMIKKYLELIGEVSKKYGKSIREGNLDNLDLLNSSEGLHRSDEWKINDSISISANIDLSEHYERQGMMATVPTHKIRLYVMNEREEEDAGNALSKEKIGL
;
A
#
# COMPACT_ATOMS: atom_id res chain seq x y z
N MET A 1 13.83 0.18 -11.81
CA MET A 1 12.36 0.03 -11.74
C MET A 1 12.06 -1.43 -12.02
N LYS A 2 11.56 -2.20 -11.03
CA LYS A 2 11.30 -3.64 -11.22
C LYS A 2 10.28 -3.81 -12.35
N PRO A 3 10.62 -4.52 -13.44
CA PRO A 3 9.71 -4.66 -14.56
C PRO A 3 8.64 -5.68 -14.18
N VAL A 4 7.52 -5.21 -13.66
CA VAL A 4 6.36 -6.06 -13.30
C VAL A 4 5.35 -6.10 -14.45
N PHE A 5 4.66 -7.24 -14.59
CA PHE A 5 3.50 -7.37 -15.50
C PHE A 5 2.31 -6.52 -15.04
N LYS A 6 1.31 -6.35 -15.91
CA LYS A 6 0.02 -5.80 -15.50
C LYS A 6 -0.54 -6.67 -14.36
N PRO A 7 -0.93 -6.09 -13.21
CA PRO A 7 -1.35 -6.87 -12.06
C PRO A 7 -2.67 -7.59 -12.32
N VAL A 8 -2.84 -8.75 -11.67
CA VAL A 8 -4.16 -9.35 -11.49
C VAL A 8 -4.81 -8.70 -10.27
N ILE A 9 -6.05 -8.22 -10.43
CA ILE A 9 -6.74 -7.43 -9.41
C ILE A 9 -8.00 -8.18 -8.96
N PHE A 10 -8.18 -8.32 -7.65
CA PHE A 10 -9.38 -8.85 -7.04
C PHE A 10 -10.03 -7.80 -6.13
N GLU A 11 -11.36 -7.73 -6.14
CA GLU A 11 -12.13 -6.87 -5.25
C GLU A 11 -12.83 -7.72 -4.18
N ARG A 12 -12.74 -7.29 -2.93
CA ARG A 12 -13.51 -7.83 -1.80
C ARG A 12 -14.37 -6.74 -1.18
N LYS A 13 -15.68 -6.99 -1.08
CA LYS A 13 -16.62 -6.08 -0.44
C LYS A 13 -16.30 -5.92 1.04
N GLU A 14 -16.32 -4.67 1.50
CA GLU A 14 -16.15 -4.30 2.90
C GLU A 14 -17.38 -3.53 3.38
N LYS A 15 -17.54 -3.45 4.70
CA LYS A 15 -18.58 -2.65 5.34
C LYS A 15 -17.94 -1.44 6.00
N ASP A 16 -18.58 -0.28 5.90
CA ASP A 16 -18.22 0.97 6.59
C ASP A 16 -16.90 1.64 6.13
N ILE A 17 -16.09 0.96 5.31
CA ILE A 17 -14.85 1.45 4.65
C ILE A 17 -14.88 1.09 3.14
N PRO A 18 -13.94 1.58 2.30
CA PRO A 18 -13.89 1.23 0.88
C PRO A 18 -13.69 -0.27 0.69
N ASN A 19 -14.13 -0.81 -0.45
CA ASN A 19 -13.82 -2.21 -0.77
C ASN A 19 -12.31 -2.40 -0.88
N LEU A 20 -11.84 -3.58 -0.51
CA LEU A 20 -10.45 -3.96 -0.67
C LEU A 20 -10.18 -4.29 -2.13
N LEU A 21 -9.15 -3.68 -2.71
CA LEU A 21 -8.50 -4.16 -3.93
C LEU A 21 -7.20 -4.89 -3.59
N VAL A 22 -7.02 -6.09 -4.12
CA VAL A 22 -5.79 -6.87 -3.97
C VAL A 22 -5.12 -6.98 -5.33
N PHE A 23 -3.91 -6.46 -5.44
CA PHE A 23 -3.10 -6.46 -6.65
C PHE A 23 -1.98 -7.47 -6.49
N TYR A 24 -1.86 -8.38 -7.46
CA TYR A 24 -0.76 -9.33 -7.56
C TYR A 24 0.15 -8.93 -8.72
N TYR A 25 1.36 -8.49 -8.38
CA TYR A 25 2.39 -8.15 -9.36
C TYR A 25 3.38 -9.32 -9.47
N GLY A 26 3.54 -9.83 -10.68
CA GLY A 26 4.53 -10.87 -11.01
C GLY A 26 5.79 -10.28 -11.65
N TYR A 27 6.94 -10.90 -11.38
CA TYR A 27 8.19 -10.64 -12.10
C TYR A 27 8.03 -10.95 -13.59
N LYS A 28 8.65 -10.15 -14.47
CA LYS A 28 8.55 -10.38 -15.92
C LYS A 28 9.22 -11.67 -16.37
N LYS A 29 10.28 -12.09 -15.67
CA LYS A 29 11.12 -13.22 -16.06
C LYS A 29 10.42 -14.57 -15.91
N ASP A 30 9.83 -14.81 -14.75
CA ASP A 30 9.29 -16.14 -14.37
C ASP A 30 7.86 -16.08 -13.81
N SER A 31 7.23 -14.89 -13.80
CA SER A 31 5.88 -14.67 -13.26
C SER A 31 5.72 -15.01 -11.77
N ALA A 32 6.80 -15.26 -11.03
CA ALA A 32 6.74 -15.39 -9.59
C ALA A 32 6.23 -14.07 -8.97
N ILE A 33 5.51 -14.17 -7.85
CA ILE A 33 4.94 -12.98 -7.20
C ILE A 33 6.08 -12.12 -6.65
N ALA A 34 6.17 -10.90 -7.18
CA ALA A 34 7.10 -9.86 -6.76
C ALA A 34 6.51 -9.01 -5.64
N GLU A 35 5.21 -8.71 -5.73
CA GLU A 35 4.52 -7.86 -4.78
C GLU A 35 3.04 -8.23 -4.69
N ILE A 36 2.51 -8.19 -3.47
CA ILE A 36 1.07 -8.18 -3.21
C ILE A 36 0.74 -6.85 -2.54
N LEU A 37 -0.12 -6.05 -3.17
CA LEU A 37 -0.65 -4.81 -2.59
C LEU A 37 -2.11 -5.03 -2.20
N TYR A 38 -2.41 -4.86 -0.92
CA TYR A 38 -3.76 -4.72 -0.38
C TYR A 38 -4.06 -3.24 -0.22
N GLU A 39 -5.06 -2.73 -0.92
CA GLU A 39 -5.41 -1.30 -0.91
C GLU A 39 -6.88 -1.08 -0.52
N TRP A 40 -7.09 -0.21 0.46
CA TRP A 40 -8.37 0.43 0.74
C TRP A 40 -8.21 1.91 0.41
N ASP A 41 -8.80 2.36 -0.71
CA ASP A 41 -8.74 3.76 -1.15
C ASP A 41 -10.13 4.22 -1.61
N VAL A 42 -10.62 5.32 -1.03
CA VAL A 42 -11.90 5.93 -1.41
C VAL A 42 -11.91 6.32 -2.89
N HIS A 43 -10.80 6.80 -3.44
CA HIS A 43 -10.72 7.32 -4.82
C HIS A 43 -10.88 6.23 -5.90
N ASN A 44 -10.73 4.95 -5.52
CA ASN A 44 -11.02 3.83 -6.41
C ASN A 44 -12.51 3.71 -6.73
N PHE A 45 -13.39 4.13 -5.80
CA PHE A 45 -14.84 3.90 -5.89
C PHE A 45 -15.63 5.20 -6.01
N ASP A 46 -15.23 6.24 -5.29
CA ASP A 46 -15.89 7.54 -5.30
C ASP A 46 -15.19 8.47 -6.29
N LYS A 47 -15.97 9.28 -7.01
CA LYS A 47 -15.45 10.25 -7.98
C LYS A 47 -15.66 11.67 -7.48
N GLY A 48 -14.63 12.51 -7.65
CA GLY A 48 -14.65 13.93 -7.30
C GLY A 48 -13.40 14.34 -6.52
N GLU A 49 -13.18 15.65 -6.42
CA GLU A 49 -12.00 16.21 -5.73
C GLU A 49 -12.24 16.50 -4.24
N ASN A 50 -13.49 16.63 -3.81
CA ASN A 50 -13.84 16.98 -2.42
C ASN A 50 -14.65 15.86 -1.76
N VAL A 51 -14.10 14.64 -1.79
CA VAL A 51 -14.75 13.45 -1.22
C VAL A 51 -14.45 13.37 0.27
N LYS A 52 -15.18 14.17 1.07
CA LYS A 52 -15.06 14.15 2.53
C LYS A 52 -15.77 12.96 3.15
N LYS A 53 -15.30 12.52 4.31
CA LYS A 53 -15.88 11.43 5.07
C LYS A 53 -16.18 11.87 6.51
N ALA A 54 -17.16 11.19 7.10
CA ALA A 54 -17.52 11.44 8.49
C ALA A 54 -16.41 10.93 9.42
N ILE A 55 -16.32 11.49 10.62
CA ILE A 55 -15.36 11.05 11.64
C ILE A 55 -15.49 9.54 11.96
N ALA A 56 -16.70 8.98 11.90
CA ALA A 56 -16.94 7.56 12.10
C ALA A 56 -16.23 6.69 11.04
N PHE A 57 -16.19 7.15 9.79
CA PHE A 57 -15.48 6.46 8.70
C PHE A 57 -13.96 6.48 8.93
N ASN A 58 -13.40 7.63 9.30
CA ASN A 58 -11.97 7.74 9.63
C ASN A 58 -11.58 6.82 10.80
N LYS A 59 -12.42 6.75 11.85
CA LYS A 59 -12.22 5.80 12.95
C LYS A 59 -12.28 4.34 12.49
N ALA A 60 -13.14 4.00 11.54
CA ALA A 60 -13.20 2.66 10.97
C ALA A 60 -11.94 2.32 10.17
N MET A 61 -11.40 3.27 9.39
CA MET A 61 -10.11 3.12 8.69
C MET A 61 -8.95 2.92 9.67
N ILE A 62 -8.85 3.76 10.72
CA ILE A 62 -7.82 3.60 11.76
C ILE A 62 -7.93 2.23 12.42
N LYS A 63 -9.13 1.80 12.79
CA LYS A 63 -9.37 0.48 13.37
C LYS A 63 -8.87 -0.63 12.43
N LYS A 64 -9.24 -0.59 11.15
CA LYS A 64 -8.80 -1.56 10.15
C LYS A 64 -7.27 -1.62 10.05
N TYR A 65 -6.61 -0.46 10.00
CA TYR A 65 -5.15 -0.39 9.95
C TYR A 65 -4.48 -1.01 11.18
N LEU A 66 -4.99 -0.70 12.38
CA LEU A 66 -4.47 -1.27 13.62
C LEU A 66 -4.71 -2.79 13.73
N GLU A 67 -5.83 -3.30 13.19
CA GLU A 67 -6.09 -4.74 13.08
C GLU A 67 -5.04 -5.41 12.18
N LEU A 68 -4.73 -4.85 11.01
CA LEU A 68 -3.70 -5.36 10.11
C LEU A 68 -2.32 -5.41 10.78
N ILE A 69 -1.92 -4.32 11.46
CA ILE A 69 -0.67 -4.29 12.22
C ILE A 69 -0.65 -5.39 13.28
N GLY A 70 -1.76 -5.58 13.99
CA GLY A 70 -1.89 -6.62 15.02
C GLY A 70 -1.71 -8.02 14.44
N GLU A 71 -2.32 -8.32 13.28
CA GLU A 71 -2.19 -9.60 12.59
C GLU A 71 -0.76 -9.87 12.13
N VAL A 72 -0.13 -8.91 11.46
CA VAL A 72 1.26 -9.03 10.98
C VAL A 72 2.21 -9.17 12.17
N SER A 73 2.05 -8.33 13.19
CA SER A 73 2.95 -8.31 14.36
C SER A 73 2.84 -9.56 15.21
N LYS A 74 1.66 -10.19 15.27
CA LYS A 74 1.47 -11.48 15.95
C LYS A 74 2.34 -12.57 15.33
N LYS A 75 2.60 -12.50 14.02
CA LYS A 75 3.38 -13.50 13.28
C LYS A 75 4.86 -13.16 13.18
N TYR A 76 5.20 -11.88 13.04
CA TYR A 76 6.55 -11.44 12.67
C TYR A 76 7.22 -10.51 13.68
N GLY A 77 6.57 -10.25 14.83
CA GLY A 77 7.09 -9.34 15.85
C GLY A 77 6.75 -7.88 15.59
N LYS A 78 7.32 -6.97 16.37
CA LYS A 78 6.99 -5.54 16.30
C LYS A 78 7.53 -4.92 15.01
N SER A 79 6.74 -4.02 14.42
CA SER A 79 7.16 -3.15 13.32
C SER A 79 8.15 -2.08 13.77
N ILE A 80 8.90 -1.54 12.80
CA ILE A 80 9.46 -0.20 12.87
C ILE A 80 8.34 0.77 12.48
N ARG A 81 8.01 1.72 13.37
CA ARG A 81 6.84 2.60 13.23
C ARG A 81 7.26 4.04 13.08
N GLU A 82 6.66 4.74 12.13
CA GLU A 82 6.75 6.20 11.97
C GLU A 82 5.34 6.83 11.94
N GLY A 83 5.23 8.08 12.41
CA GLY A 83 3.94 8.78 12.51
C GLY A 83 3.04 8.30 13.65
N ASN A 84 1.83 8.84 13.72
CA ASN A 84 0.82 8.51 14.73
C ASN A 84 -0.60 8.84 14.24
N LEU A 85 -1.61 8.28 14.91
CA LEU A 85 -3.03 8.44 14.55
C LEU A 85 -3.86 8.98 15.72
N ASP A 86 -3.20 9.52 16.75
CA ASP A 86 -3.83 9.80 18.04
C ASP A 86 -4.57 11.14 18.03
N ASN A 87 -4.09 12.10 17.24
CA ASN A 87 -4.66 13.45 17.18
C ASN A 87 -5.65 13.63 16.02
N LEU A 88 -6.90 13.23 16.23
CA LEU A 88 -7.97 13.33 15.22
C LEU A 88 -8.26 14.77 14.75
N ASP A 89 -7.85 15.81 15.49
CA ASP A 89 -8.04 17.20 15.08
C ASP A 89 -7.23 17.54 13.81
N LEU A 90 -6.16 16.79 13.54
CA LEU A 90 -5.34 16.92 12.33
C LEU A 90 -6.06 16.50 11.05
N LEU A 91 -7.19 15.78 11.14
CA LEU A 91 -7.95 15.37 9.94
C LEU A 91 -8.35 16.58 9.08
N ASN A 92 -8.67 17.73 9.66
CA ASN A 92 -9.04 18.93 8.90
C ASN A 92 -7.87 19.87 8.61
N SER A 93 -6.66 19.57 9.11
CA SER A 93 -5.46 20.36 8.85
C SER A 93 -4.81 19.93 7.54
N SER A 94 -3.92 20.78 7.02
CA SER A 94 -3.11 20.46 5.84
C SER A 94 -2.15 19.29 6.05
N GLU A 95 -1.88 18.90 7.30
CA GLU A 95 -1.00 17.77 7.64
C GLU A 95 -1.72 16.43 7.55
N GLY A 96 -3.01 16.38 7.92
CA GLY A 96 -3.75 15.12 8.02
C GLY A 96 -3.19 14.18 9.10
N LEU A 97 -3.54 12.91 8.99
CA LEU A 97 -2.99 11.83 9.79
C LEU A 97 -2.22 10.87 8.90
N HIS A 98 -1.01 10.55 9.33
CA HIS A 98 -0.15 9.58 8.67
C HIS A 98 0.50 8.64 9.68
N ARG A 99 0.56 7.36 9.33
CA ARG A 99 1.39 6.38 10.02
C ARG A 99 1.87 5.31 9.05
N SER A 100 3.10 4.85 9.26
CA SER A 100 3.67 3.69 8.58
C SER A 100 4.23 2.67 9.57
N ASP A 101 4.20 1.41 9.17
CA ASP A 101 4.73 0.28 9.92
C ASP A 101 5.46 -0.67 8.96
N GLU A 102 6.70 -1.01 9.28
CA GLU A 102 7.55 -1.87 8.44
C GLU A 102 8.05 -3.10 9.20
N TRP A 103 8.08 -4.24 8.52
CA TRP A 103 8.65 -5.50 8.99
C TRP A 103 9.62 -6.05 7.96
N LYS A 104 10.88 -6.24 8.36
CA LYS A 104 11.83 -7.04 7.60
C LYS A 104 11.77 -8.48 8.10
N ILE A 105 11.19 -9.38 7.30
CA ILE A 105 10.97 -10.78 7.69
C ILE A 105 12.27 -11.57 7.55
N ASN A 106 12.96 -11.37 6.44
CA ASN A 106 14.28 -11.88 6.13
C ASN A 106 14.87 -11.04 4.97
N ASP A 107 15.98 -11.49 4.39
CA ASP A 107 16.68 -10.76 3.32
C ASP A 107 15.93 -10.71 1.98
N SER A 108 14.86 -11.48 1.84
CA SER A 108 14.08 -11.59 0.60
C SER A 108 12.61 -11.18 0.74
N ILE A 109 12.13 -10.94 1.96
CA ILE A 109 10.71 -10.62 2.20
C ILE A 109 10.61 -9.47 3.19
N SER A 110 9.90 -8.42 2.75
CA SER A 110 9.49 -7.31 3.60
C SER A 110 7.97 -7.12 3.53
N ILE A 111 7.43 -6.55 4.60
CA ILE A 111 6.05 -6.11 4.69
C ILE A 111 6.08 -4.65 5.08
N SER A 112 5.34 -3.80 4.39
CA SER A 112 5.11 -2.42 4.82
C SER A 112 3.62 -2.12 4.80
N ALA A 113 3.16 -1.32 5.74
CA ALA A 113 1.81 -0.82 5.77
C ALA A 113 1.84 0.68 6.02
N ASN A 114 0.92 1.41 5.40
CA ASN A 114 0.71 2.81 5.70
C ASN A 114 -0.77 3.18 5.67
N ILE A 115 -1.08 4.27 6.35
CA ILE A 115 -2.40 4.90 6.33
C ILE A 115 -2.23 6.42 6.18
N ASP A 116 -3.03 7.00 5.30
CA ASP A 116 -3.13 8.44 5.06
C ASP A 116 -4.61 8.84 5.18
N LEU A 117 -4.92 9.74 6.12
CA LEU A 117 -6.27 10.28 6.32
C LEU A 117 -6.24 11.82 6.34
N SER A 118 -7.07 12.45 5.51
CA SER A 118 -7.28 13.90 5.51
C SER A 118 -8.67 14.24 4.99
N GLU A 119 -9.33 15.17 5.66
CA GLU A 119 -10.57 15.85 5.27
C GLU A 119 -10.31 17.28 4.77
N HIS A 120 -9.04 17.68 4.72
CA HIS A 120 -8.63 18.99 4.25
C HIS A 120 -8.84 19.08 2.74
N TYR A 121 -9.51 20.14 2.32
CA TYR A 121 -9.70 20.46 0.92
C TYR A 121 -9.36 21.93 0.72
N GLU A 122 -8.40 22.19 -0.15
CA GLU A 122 -7.99 23.54 -0.53
C GLU A 122 -7.75 23.58 -2.04
N ARG A 123 -8.25 24.61 -2.71
CA ARG A 123 -7.97 24.83 -4.13
C ARG A 123 -7.37 26.21 -4.33
N GLN A 124 -6.19 26.26 -4.93
CA GLN A 124 -5.48 27.46 -5.30
C GLN A 124 -5.22 27.45 -6.82
N GLY A 125 -6.11 28.09 -7.58
CA GLY A 125 -6.06 28.09 -9.05
C GLY A 125 -6.23 26.69 -9.63
N MET A 126 -5.20 26.20 -10.32
CA MET A 126 -5.18 24.85 -10.91
C MET A 126 -4.72 23.76 -9.94
N MET A 127 -4.21 24.11 -8.76
CA MET A 127 -3.78 23.14 -7.75
C MET A 127 -4.88 22.91 -6.73
N ALA A 128 -5.08 21.64 -6.34
CA ALA A 128 -6.00 21.27 -5.28
C ALA A 128 -5.34 20.25 -4.34
N THR A 129 -5.38 20.55 -3.04
CA THR A 129 -5.18 19.58 -1.97
C THR A 129 -6.51 18.91 -1.72
N VAL A 130 -6.59 17.60 -1.93
CA VAL A 130 -7.84 16.84 -1.86
C VAL A 130 -7.88 15.92 -0.63
N PRO A 131 -9.06 15.68 -0.04
CA PRO A 131 -9.25 14.68 0.99
C PRO A 131 -8.69 13.33 0.54
N THR A 132 -8.07 12.62 1.49
CA THR A 132 -7.40 11.33 1.25
C THR A 132 -7.84 10.35 2.32
N HIS A 133 -8.23 9.14 1.93
CA HIS A 133 -8.56 8.07 2.86
C HIS A 133 -8.01 6.77 2.31
N LYS A 134 -6.82 6.41 2.76
CA LYS A 134 -6.03 5.36 2.13
C LYS A 134 -5.35 4.49 3.16
N ILE A 135 -5.46 3.18 2.99
CA ILE A 135 -4.60 2.19 3.64
C ILE A 135 -3.95 1.38 2.54
N ARG A 136 -2.64 1.17 2.63
CA ARG A 136 -1.94 0.18 1.80
C ARG A 136 -1.15 -0.76 2.68
N LEU A 137 -1.16 -2.03 2.31
CA LEU A 137 -0.27 -3.04 2.86
C LEU A 137 0.40 -3.77 1.71
N TYR A 138 1.73 -3.75 1.72
CA TYR A 138 2.59 -4.37 0.74
C TYR A 138 3.24 -5.60 1.35
N VAL A 139 3.24 -6.70 0.59
CA VAL A 139 4.11 -7.85 0.83
C VAL A 139 5.05 -7.93 -0.35
N MET A 140 6.33 -7.65 -0.12
CA MET A 140 7.32 -7.50 -1.18
C MET A 140 8.32 -8.64 -1.14
N ASN A 141 8.60 -9.18 -2.33
CA ASN A 141 9.74 -10.02 -2.57
C ASN A 141 10.93 -9.14 -3.00
N GLU A 142 11.95 -9.10 -2.15
CA GLU A 142 13.16 -8.29 -2.34
C GLU A 142 14.24 -9.02 -3.13
N ARG A 143 13.98 -10.25 -3.61
CA ARG A 143 14.90 -10.94 -4.50
C ARG A 143 15.31 -10.05 -5.67
N GLU A 144 16.63 -9.93 -5.86
CA GLU A 144 17.21 -9.28 -7.02
C GLU A 144 16.92 -10.13 -8.27
N GLU A 145 16.38 -9.49 -9.31
CA GLU A 145 16.37 -10.10 -10.63
C GLU A 145 17.81 -10.07 -11.15
N GLU A 146 18.53 -11.20 -11.08
CA GLU A 146 19.74 -11.35 -11.87
C GLU A 146 19.35 -11.19 -13.36
N ASP A 147 19.93 -10.17 -13.98
CA ASP A 147 19.77 -9.86 -15.41
C ASP A 147 19.96 -11.14 -16.22
N ALA A 148 18.86 -11.62 -16.82
CA ALA A 148 18.87 -12.77 -17.72
C ALA A 148 19.68 -12.52 -19.01
N GLY A 149 20.28 -11.33 -19.17
CA GLY A 149 21.09 -10.92 -20.31
C GLY A 149 22.48 -11.56 -20.39
N ASN A 150 22.93 -12.32 -19.39
CA ASN A 150 24.28 -12.93 -19.39
C ASN A 150 24.31 -14.46 -19.25
N ALA A 151 23.16 -15.14 -19.11
CA ALA A 151 23.15 -16.59 -18.92
C ALA A 151 23.20 -17.41 -20.23
N LEU A 152 22.93 -16.80 -21.39
CA LEU A 152 22.86 -17.50 -22.69
C LEU A 152 24.02 -17.21 -23.65
N SER A 153 25.04 -16.44 -23.27
CA SER A 153 26.15 -16.05 -24.17
C SER A 153 27.46 -16.83 -23.95
N LYS A 154 27.50 -17.83 -23.05
CA LYS A 154 28.74 -18.56 -22.72
C LYS A 154 28.72 -20.08 -22.88
N GLU A 155 27.76 -20.64 -23.61
CA GLU A 155 27.97 -21.94 -24.23
C GLU A 155 28.47 -21.74 -25.66
N LYS A 156 29.80 -21.60 -25.79
CA LYS A 156 30.47 -21.94 -27.04
C LYS A 156 30.17 -23.41 -27.30
N ILE A 157 29.25 -23.67 -28.22
CA ILE A 157 29.09 -24.99 -28.84
C ILE A 157 30.44 -25.29 -29.50
N GLY A 158 31.22 -26.17 -28.88
CA GLY A 158 32.36 -26.81 -29.51
C GLY A 158 31.84 -27.90 -30.42
N LEU A 159 31.82 -27.63 -31.73
CA LEU A 159 31.83 -28.63 -32.80
C LEU A 159 33.06 -28.35 -33.67
#